data_AF-A0A852FGB6-F1
#
_entry.id   AF-A0A852FGB6-F1
#
_cell.length_a   1.000
_cell.length_b   1.000
_cell.length_c   1.000
_cell.angle_alpha   90.00
_cell.angle_beta   90.00
_cell.angle_gamma   90.00
#
_symmetry.space_group_name_H-M   'P 1'
#
loop_
_entity.id
_entity.type
_entity.pdbx_description
1 polymer ?
#
loop_
_entity_poly.entity_id
_entity_poly.type
_entity_poly.pdbx_seq_one_letter_code
_entity_poly.pdbx_strand_id
1 'polypeptide(L)'
;RQDELHLVDSLEMPSGDPQYLQEVARARRWGHSVLVVDTNEFPENISAAAEALQSITLIPALGLNVHSLLKHQTLLLTLDAVAFLEQRLLWHDSRYSPLVPFSLPHRDPP
;
A
#
# COMPACT_ATOMS: atom_id res chain seq x y z
N ARG A 1 10.30 -10.66 4.70
CA ARG A 1 10.87 -10.98 6.04
C ARG A 1 10.27 -10.02 7.07
N GLN A 2 10.33 -10.32 8.37
CA GLN A 2 9.60 -9.55 9.39
C GLN A 2 10.00 -8.07 9.50
N ASP A 3 11.19 -7.68 9.05
CA ASP A 3 11.68 -6.29 9.12
C ASP A 3 11.40 -5.43 7.87
N GLU A 4 10.70 -5.98 6.89
CA GLU A 4 10.47 -5.36 5.58
C GLU A 4 9.10 -4.68 5.46
N LEU A 5 8.33 -4.63 6.55
CA LEU A 5 7.03 -3.96 6.62
C LEU A 5 7.16 -2.70 7.48
N HIS A 6 6.74 -1.56 6.93
CA HIS A 6 6.69 -0.30 7.66
C HIS A 6 5.32 0.35 7.55
N LEU A 7 4.86 0.88 8.69
CA LEU A 7 3.64 1.66 8.77
C LEU A 7 3.97 3.14 8.75
N VAL A 8 3.17 3.90 8.03
CA VAL A 8 3.26 5.37 7.96
C VAL A 8 1.89 5.99 8.20
N ASP A 9 1.89 7.12 8.91
CA ASP A 9 0.66 7.85 9.19
C ASP A 9 0.26 8.73 8.01
N SER A 10 1.24 9.33 7.33
CA SER A 10 1.02 10.24 6.21
C SER A 10 2.08 10.09 5.14
N LEU A 11 1.65 10.21 3.88
CA LEU A 11 2.49 10.25 2.69
C LEU A 11 2.76 11.69 2.21
N GLU A 12 2.41 12.69 3.02
CA GLU A 12 2.69 14.08 2.71
C GLU A 12 4.20 14.37 2.71
N MET A 13 4.65 14.99 1.62
CA MET A 13 6.04 15.39 1.44
C MET A 13 6.13 16.91 1.30
N PRO A 14 7.17 17.54 1.89
CA PRO A 14 7.38 18.99 1.79
C PRO A 14 7.74 19.45 0.37
N SER A 15 8.28 18.55 -0.45
CA SER A 15 8.68 18.82 -1.84
C SER A 15 8.47 17.57 -2.69
N GLY A 16 8.07 17.72 -3.95
CA GLY A 16 8.03 16.63 -4.94
C GLY A 16 9.39 16.23 -5.52
N ASP A 17 10.49 16.49 -4.81
CA ASP A 17 11.85 16.16 -5.27
C ASP A 17 12.14 14.66 -5.07
N PRO A 18 12.46 13.91 -6.15
CA PRO A 18 12.88 12.52 -6.05
C PRO A 18 14.08 12.28 -5.12
N GLN A 19 15.01 13.24 -5.03
CA GLN A 19 16.19 13.12 -4.16
C GLN A 19 15.79 13.08 -2.69
N TYR A 20 14.84 13.93 -2.29
CA TYR A 20 14.32 13.92 -0.92
C TYR A 20 13.75 12.56 -0.54
N LEU A 21 12.94 11.96 -1.43
CA LEU A 21 12.34 10.65 -1.17
C LEU A 21 13.41 9.53 -1.07
N GLN A 22 14.44 9.59 -1.92
CA GLN A 22 15.58 8.66 -1.82
C GLN A 22 16.36 8.83 -0.52
N GLU A 23 16.59 10.06 -0.06
CA GLU A 23 17.29 10.34 1.18
C GLU A 23 16.51 9.81 2.40
N VAL A 24 15.20 10.00 2.41
CA VAL A 24 14.31 9.43 3.44
C VAL A 24 14.37 7.91 3.43
N ALA A 25 14.29 7.29 2.26
CA ALA A 25 14.39 5.84 2.11
C ALA A 25 15.74 5.29 2.60
N ARG A 26 16.84 6.00 2.30
CA ARG A 26 18.19 5.65 2.75
C ARG A 26 18.34 5.83 4.27
N ALA A 27 17.85 6.93 4.82
CA ALA A 27 17.91 7.22 6.26
C ALA A 27 17.15 6.17 7.08
N ARG A 28 16.01 5.71 6.58
CA ARG A 28 15.17 4.67 7.21
C ARG A 28 15.57 3.25 6.83
N ARG A 29 16.57 3.07 5.95
CA ARG A 29 17.08 1.78 5.46
C ARG A 29 16.01 0.90 4.81
N TRP A 30 15.12 1.49 4.02
CA TRP A 30 14.08 0.75 3.28
C TRP A 30 14.60 -0.10 2.12
N GLY A 31 15.91 -0.14 1.89
CA GLY A 31 16.51 -0.96 0.83
C GLY A 31 16.36 -0.34 -0.56
N HIS A 32 16.48 -1.18 -1.58
CA HIS A 32 16.60 -0.73 -2.98
C HIS A 32 15.25 -0.63 -3.71
N SER A 33 14.24 -1.39 -3.26
CA SER A 33 12.91 -1.39 -3.87
C SER A 33 11.82 -1.31 -2.81
N VAL A 34 10.96 -0.32 -2.94
CA VAL A 34 9.93 0.02 -1.97
C VAL A 34 8.57 0.06 -2.66
N LEU A 35 7.61 -0.65 -2.10
CA LEU A 35 6.22 -0.61 -2.51
C LEU A 35 5.43 0.18 -1.47
N VAL A 36 4.84 1.30 -1.87
CA VAL A 36 3.97 2.12 -1.01
C VAL A 36 2.53 1.83 -1.39
N VAL A 37 1.70 1.59 -0.39
CA VAL A 37 0.29 1.26 -0.55
C VAL A 37 -0.55 2.18 0.31
N ASP A 38 -1.54 2.78 -0.33
CA ASP A 38 -2.54 3.63 0.32
C ASP A 38 -3.95 3.32 -0.20
N THR A 39 -4.97 3.59 0.59
CA THR A 39 -6.38 3.56 0.17
C THR A 39 -6.83 4.88 -0.42
N ASN A 40 -6.18 5.97 -0.03
CA ASN A 40 -6.52 7.32 -0.45
C ASN A 40 -5.81 7.72 -1.75
N GLU A 41 -6.19 8.88 -2.29
CA GLU A 41 -5.49 9.49 -3.41
C GLU A 41 -4.10 9.96 -2.96
N PHE A 42 -3.07 9.57 -3.71
CA PHE A 42 -1.70 9.93 -3.38
C PHE A 42 -1.47 11.44 -3.54
N PRO A 43 -0.82 12.10 -2.56
CA PRO A 43 -0.44 13.51 -2.69
C PRO A 43 0.38 13.76 -3.97
N GLU A 44 0.20 14.93 -4.60
CA GLU A 44 0.87 15.27 -5.87
C GLU A 44 2.40 15.19 -5.75
N ASN A 45 2.95 15.63 -4.62
CA ASN A 45 4.39 15.63 -4.37
C ASN A 45 5.01 14.22 -4.38
N ILE A 46 4.40 13.25 -3.68
CA ILE A 46 4.94 11.89 -3.64
C ILE A 46 4.75 11.18 -4.98
N SER A 47 3.63 11.43 -5.67
CA SER A 47 3.36 10.88 -7.00
C SER A 47 4.41 11.36 -8.01
N ALA A 48 4.66 12.67 -8.06
CA ALA A 48 5.68 13.25 -8.94
C ALA A 48 7.10 12.73 -8.61
N ALA A 49 7.42 12.60 -7.32
CA ALA A 49 8.70 12.06 -6.89
C ALA A 49 8.86 10.59 -7.26
N ALA A 50 7.81 9.77 -7.09
CA ALA A 50 7.83 8.35 -7.40
C ALA A 50 7.86 8.06 -8.90
N GLU A 51 7.19 8.86 -9.73
CA GLU A 51 7.24 8.71 -11.20
C GLU A 51 8.66 8.82 -11.77
N ALA A 52 9.50 9.66 -11.15
CA ALA A 52 10.90 9.80 -11.52
C ALA A 52 11.79 8.64 -11.01
N LEU A 53 11.30 7.82 -10.08
CA LEU A 53 12.07 6.78 -9.39
C LEU A 53 11.61 5.38 -9.75
N GLN A 54 12.50 4.58 -10.34
CA GLN A 54 12.20 3.17 -10.58
C GLN A 54 12.26 2.30 -9.31
N SER A 55 12.88 2.80 -8.24
CA SER A 55 13.01 2.10 -6.95
C SER A 55 11.74 2.13 -6.11
N ILE A 56 10.86 3.11 -6.30
CA ILE A 56 9.69 3.31 -5.46
C ILE A 56 8.44 3.21 -6.32
N THR A 57 7.54 2.30 -5.96
CA THR A 57 6.28 2.10 -6.67
C THR A 57 5.13 2.47 -5.74
N LEU A 58 4.22 3.32 -6.21
CA LEU A 58 2.96 3.63 -5.53
C LEU A 58 1.85 2.77 -6.14
N ILE A 59 1.07 2.06 -5.32
CA ILE A 59 -0.13 1.36 -5.76
C ILE A 59 -1.29 1.56 -4.78
N PRO A 60 -2.54 1.67 -5.25
CA PRO A 60 -3.68 1.67 -4.35
C PRO A 60 -3.83 0.30 -3.67
N ALA A 61 -4.37 0.27 -2.44
CA ALA A 61 -4.62 -0.97 -1.68
C ALA A 61 -5.52 -1.97 -2.43
N LEU A 62 -6.44 -1.46 -3.25
CA LEU A 62 -7.26 -2.26 -4.16
C LEU A 62 -6.46 -3.02 -5.23
N GLY A 63 -5.29 -2.49 -5.63
CA GLY A 63 -4.38 -3.07 -6.61
C GLY A 63 -3.28 -3.93 -6.01
N LEU A 64 -3.29 -4.12 -4.67
CA LEU A 64 -2.28 -4.91 -3.98
C LEU A 64 -2.34 -6.37 -4.43
N ASN A 65 -1.18 -6.89 -4.84
CA ASN A 65 -1.06 -8.26 -5.31
C ASN A 65 0.25 -8.91 -4.82
N VAL A 66 0.23 -10.24 -4.73
CA VAL A 66 1.36 -11.02 -4.21
C VAL A 66 2.60 -10.90 -5.10
N HIS A 67 2.43 -10.74 -6.42
CA HIS A 67 3.57 -10.59 -7.33
C HIS A 67 4.35 -9.29 -7.06
N SER A 68 3.64 -8.18 -6.85
CA SER A 68 4.21 -6.91 -6.44
C SER A 68 4.87 -7.01 -5.07
N LEU A 69 4.26 -7.73 -4.12
CA LEU A 69 4.85 -7.95 -2.80
C LEU A 69 6.19 -8.71 -2.88
N LEU A 70 6.30 -9.72 -3.75
CA LEU A 70 7.54 -10.49 -3.91
C LEU A 70 8.61 -9.76 -4.73
N LYS A 71 8.20 -8.84 -5.61
CA LYS A 71 9.12 -8.03 -6.43
C LYS A 71 9.86 -6.97 -5.61
N HIS A 72 9.22 -6.43 -4.58
CA HIS A 72 9.78 -5.37 -3.76
C HIS A 72 10.39 -5.94 -2.48
N GLN A 73 11.46 -5.31 -2.00
CA GLN A 73 12.10 -5.71 -0.75
C GLN A 73 11.32 -5.20 0.45
N THR A 74 10.74 -3.99 0.34
CA THR A 74 10.10 -3.31 1.46
C THR A 74 8.68 -2.91 1.10
N LEU A 75 7.74 -3.13 2.03
CA LEU A 75 6.34 -2.74 1.95
C LEU A 75 6.05 -1.61 2.93
N LEU A 76 5.49 -0.53 2.42
CA LEU A 76 5.01 0.62 3.17
C LEU A 76 3.49 0.67 3.09
N LEU A 77 2.80 0.59 4.22
CA LEU A 77 1.35 0.69 4.30
C LEU A 77 0.98 1.92 5.11
N THR A 78 -0.02 2.67 4.65
CA THR A 78 -0.69 3.67 5.49
C THR A 78 -1.55 2.98 6.55
N LEU A 79 -1.82 3.68 7.67
CA LEU A 79 -2.75 3.15 8.67
C LEU A 79 -4.13 2.84 8.08
N ASP A 80 -4.62 3.69 7.17
CA ASP A 80 -5.88 3.49 6.45
C ASP A 80 -5.83 2.24 5.55
N ALA A 81 -4.70 2.03 4.86
CA ALA A 81 -4.51 0.82 4.05
C ALA A 81 -4.50 -0.45 4.89
N VAL A 82 -3.89 -0.42 6.08
CA VAL A 82 -3.95 -1.55 7.02
C VAL A 82 -5.38 -1.82 7.45
N ALA A 83 -6.10 -0.81 7.93
CA ALA A 83 -7.48 -0.98 8.38
C ALA A 83 -8.39 -1.54 7.27
N PHE A 84 -8.21 -1.05 6.04
CA PHE A 84 -8.92 -1.56 4.87
C PHE A 84 -8.59 -3.03 4.57
N LEU A 85 -7.31 -3.38 4.54
CA LEU A 85 -6.87 -4.76 4.27
C LEU A 85 -7.35 -5.73 5.36
N GLU A 86 -7.23 -5.33 6.63
CA GLU A 86 -7.71 -6.12 7.77
C GLU A 86 -9.21 -6.37 7.68
N GLN A 87 -10.01 -5.33 7.43
CA GLN A 87 -11.46 -5.47 7.30
C GLN A 87 -11.83 -6.47 6.21
N ARG A 88 -11.19 -6.39 5.04
CA ARG A 88 -11.52 -7.27 3.90
C ARG A 88 -11.03 -8.70 4.11
N LEU A 89 -9.84 -8.88 4.68
CA LEU A 89 -9.28 -10.21 4.94
C LEU A 89 -10.06 -10.93 6.06
N LEU A 90 -10.40 -10.22 7.13
CA LEU A 90 -11.17 -10.79 8.24
C LEU A 90 -12.62 -11.10 7.84
N TRP A 91 -13.22 -10.30 6.95
CA TRP A 91 -14.54 -10.62 6.40
C TRP A 91 -14.56 -11.99 5.72
N HIS A 92 -13.48 -12.38 5.04
CA HIS A 92 -13.39 -13.69 4.41
C HIS A 92 -13.29 -14.87 5.39
N ASP A 93 -12.84 -14.64 6.62
CA ASP A 93 -12.72 -15.66 7.66
C ASP A 93 -14.07 -15.95 8.34
N SER A 94 -14.91 -14.92 8.48
CA SER A 94 -16.19 -15.00 9.21
C SER A 94 -17.41 -15.21 8.31
N ARG A 95 -17.25 -15.26 6.99
CA ARG A 95 -18.38 -15.36 6.04
C ARG A 95 -18.91 -16.77 5.84
N TYR A 96 -20.20 -16.87 5.52
CA TYR A 96 -20.79 -18.08 4.98
C TYR A 96 -20.39 -18.32 3.52
N SER A 97 -20.52 -19.58 3.07
CA SER A 97 -20.37 -19.92 1.66
C SER A 97 -21.40 -19.17 0.82
N PRO A 98 -20.99 -18.54 -0.31
CA PRO A 98 -21.91 -17.79 -1.14
C PRO A 98 -23.00 -18.69 -1.72
N LEU A 99 -24.26 -18.30 -1.56
CA LEU A 99 -25.39 -18.92 -2.25
C LEU A 99 -25.57 -18.32 -3.66
N VAL A 100 -25.17 -17.06 -3.82
CA VAL A 100 -25.25 -16.30 -5.07
C VAL A 100 -23.97 -15.45 -5.23
N PRO A 101 -23.65 -14.97 -6.45
CA PRO A 101 -22.49 -14.11 -6.66
C PRO A 101 -22.53 -12.83 -5.83
N PHE A 102 -21.41 -12.43 -5.22
CA PHE A 102 -21.30 -11.24 -4.36
C PHE A 102 -21.57 -9.90 -5.05
N SER A 103 -21.68 -9.89 -6.39
CA SER A 103 -22.12 -8.73 -7.16
C SER A 103 -23.61 -8.42 -6.98
N LEU A 104 -24.40 -9.38 -6.46
CA LEU A 104 -25.81 -9.20 -6.13
C LEU A 104 -25.98 -8.63 -4.71
N PRO A 105 -27.14 -8.06 -4.34
CA PRO A 105 -27.36 -7.52 -2.99
C PRO A 105 -27.31 -8.63 -1.92
N HIS A 106 -26.50 -8.39 -0.88
CA HIS A 106 -26.35 -9.25 0.30
C HIS A 106 -26.70 -8.46 1.56
N ARG A 107 -27.12 -9.17 2.61
CA ARG A 107 -27.41 -8.55 3.92
C ARG A 107 -26.14 -8.01 4.58
N ASP A 108 -25.04 -8.74 4.44
CA ASP A 108 -23.70 -8.39 4.95
C ASP A 108 -22.70 -8.38 3.79
N PRO A 109 -22.64 -7.30 3.00
CA PRO A 109 -21.72 -7.19 1.88
C PRO A 109 -20.25 -7.06 2.36
N PRO A 110 -19.30 -7.43 1.48
CA PRO A 110 -17.86 -7.33 1.75
C PRO A 110 -17.26 -5.94 1.50
#